data_AF-A0A418QFR9-F1
#
_entry.id   AF-A0A418QFR9-F1
#
_cell.length_a   1.000
_cell.length_b   1.000
_cell.length_c   1.000
_cell.angle_alpha   90.00
_cell.angle_beta   90.00
_cell.angle_gamma   90.00
#
_symmetry.space_group_name_H-M   'P 1'
#
loop_
_entity.id
_entity.type
_entity.pdbx_description
1 polymer ?
#
loop_
_entity_poly.entity_id
_entity_poly.type
_entity_poly.pdbx_seq_one_letter_code
_entity_poly.pdbx_strand_id
1 'polypeptide(L)'
;MSAADDLLDAFQSFCTRWGFEVASPGEALRDIPYGRQRLHLHVQPRQFGWQVGLTERTSFPVKPDVDEYVCSFRTSPHSLNPSWPLAWKLTGPASLPRVSEGIQRAYAEELGPFLEQTRTPDGLLRWLREADAPLRLISPSITRPLRRGLWLTDHLPVQERAAVRHDLREKILLIEQVMNRNS
;
A
#
# COMPACT_ATOMS: atom_id res chain seq x y z
N MET A 1 -8.28 27.13 -12.60
CA MET A 1 -7.97 25.75 -12.21
C MET A 1 -6.80 25.26 -13.03
N SER A 2 -5.82 24.64 -12.37
CA SER A 2 -4.71 23.96 -13.03
C SER A 2 -5.11 22.51 -13.36
N ALA A 3 -4.40 21.87 -14.31
CA ALA A 3 -4.62 20.45 -14.60
C ALA A 3 -4.40 19.54 -13.37
N ALA A 4 -3.59 20.00 -12.41
CA ALA A 4 -3.39 19.30 -11.14
C ALA A 4 -4.65 19.36 -10.25
N ASP A 5 -5.33 20.52 -10.20
CA ASP A 5 -6.57 20.67 -9.44
C ASP A 5 -7.67 19.79 -10.05
N ASP A 6 -7.81 19.82 -11.39
CA ASP A 6 -8.80 19.00 -12.10
C ASP A 6 -8.55 17.49 -11.88
N LEU A 7 -7.28 17.06 -11.77
CA LEU A 7 -6.93 15.68 -11.47
C LEU A 7 -7.26 15.30 -10.01
N LEU A 8 -7.03 16.21 -9.06
CA LEU A 8 -7.39 15.99 -7.65
C LEU A 8 -8.91 15.89 -7.49
N ASP A 9 -9.69 16.66 -8.24
CA ASP A 9 -11.15 16.57 -8.26
C ASP A 9 -11.65 15.25 -8.88
N ALA A 10 -11.03 14.84 -10.00
CA ALA A 10 -11.31 13.54 -10.60
C ALA A 10 -11.01 12.38 -9.62
N PHE A 11 -9.88 12.46 -8.91
CA PHE A 11 -9.50 11.46 -7.91
C PHE A 11 -10.50 11.34 -6.76
N GLN A 12 -11.06 12.45 -6.27
CA GLN A 12 -12.10 12.42 -5.23
C GLN A 12 -13.35 11.66 -5.69
N SER A 13 -13.75 11.88 -6.94
CA SER A 13 -14.86 11.15 -7.58
C SER A 13 -14.56 9.65 -7.69
N PHE A 14 -13.31 9.28 -7.97
CA PHE A 14 -12.90 7.88 -8.03
C PHE A 14 -12.94 7.21 -6.65
N CYS A 15 -12.39 7.88 -5.63
CA CYS A 15 -12.35 7.38 -4.26
C CYS A 15 -13.74 7.05 -3.73
N THR A 16 -14.71 7.93 -3.96
CA THR A 16 -16.10 7.71 -3.54
C THR A 16 -16.68 6.44 -4.18
N ARG A 17 -16.43 6.21 -5.48
CA ARG A 17 -16.86 4.97 -6.17
C ARG A 17 -16.16 3.72 -5.66
N TRP A 18 -14.95 3.85 -5.12
CA TRP A 18 -14.18 2.77 -4.54
C TRP A 18 -14.50 2.52 -3.05
N GLY A 19 -15.45 3.26 -2.49
CA GLY A 19 -15.86 3.14 -1.09
C GLY A 19 -14.90 3.82 -0.11
N PHE A 20 -14.14 4.81 -0.56
CA PHE A 20 -13.31 5.66 0.29
C PHE A 20 -14.00 7.00 0.54
N GLU A 21 -13.86 7.52 1.75
CA GLU A 21 -14.22 8.87 2.14
C GLU A 21 -13.05 9.82 1.87
N VAL A 22 -13.31 10.95 1.23
CA VAL A 22 -12.27 11.95 0.94
C VAL A 22 -11.90 12.68 2.24
N ALA A 23 -10.63 12.63 2.62
CA ALA A 23 -10.12 13.32 3.81
C ALA A 23 -9.53 14.69 3.47
N SER A 24 -8.83 14.79 2.34
CA SER A 24 -8.29 16.05 1.80
C SER A 24 -8.02 15.89 0.30
N PRO A 25 -7.70 16.97 -0.44
CA PRO A 25 -7.27 16.84 -1.83
C PRO A 25 -6.11 15.85 -1.96
N GLY A 26 -6.30 14.80 -2.76
CA GLY A 26 -5.31 13.74 -2.96
C GLY A 26 -5.22 12.70 -1.85
N GLU A 27 -6.07 12.73 -0.81
CA GLU A 27 -6.10 11.74 0.26
C GLU A 27 -7.52 11.23 0.53
N ALA A 28 -7.68 9.91 0.59
CA ALA A 28 -8.94 9.29 0.92
C ALA A 28 -8.75 8.12 1.90
N LEU A 29 -9.74 7.88 2.75
CA LEU A 29 -9.70 6.92 3.86
C LEU A 29 -10.85 5.92 3.74
N ARG A 30 -10.60 4.70 4.16
CA ARG A 30 -11.61 3.66 4.31
C ARG A 30 -11.35 2.92 5.60
N ASP A 31 -12.29 3.02 6.53
CA ASP A 31 -12.25 2.19 7.73
C ASP A 31 -12.60 0.75 7.38
N ILE A 32 -11.82 -0.18 7.91
CA ILE A 32 -11.97 -1.63 7.74
C ILE A 32 -12.11 -2.27 9.12
N PRO A 33 -12.69 -3.47 9.25
CA PRO A 33 -13.05 -4.04 10.56
C PRO A 33 -11.91 -4.10 11.60
N TYR A 34 -10.66 -4.15 11.14
CA TYR A 34 -9.48 -4.26 11.99
C TYR A 34 -8.53 -3.08 11.87
N GLY A 35 -8.90 -1.99 11.19
CA GLY A 35 -7.95 -0.91 10.93
C GLY A 35 -8.42 0.10 9.90
N ARG A 36 -7.47 0.63 9.13
CA ARG A 36 -7.73 1.70 8.16
C ARG A 36 -6.88 1.54 6.92
N GLN A 37 -7.51 1.70 5.77
CA GLN A 37 -6.86 1.83 4.48
C GLN A 37 -6.88 3.28 4.04
N ARG A 38 -5.82 3.69 3.36
CA ARG A 38 -5.62 5.08 2.96
C ARG A 38 -5.02 5.14 1.57
N LEU A 39 -5.67 5.85 0.66
CA LEU A 39 -5.15 6.14 -0.68
C LEU A 39 -4.57 7.56 -0.70
N HIS A 40 -3.43 7.68 -1.35
CA HIS A 40 -2.73 8.96 -1.57
C HIS A 40 -2.40 9.12 -3.05
N LEU A 41 -2.91 10.19 -3.64
CA LEU A 41 -2.47 10.71 -4.92
C LEU A 41 -1.48 11.85 -4.69
N HIS A 42 -0.21 11.57 -4.92
CA HIS A 42 0.86 12.56 -4.87
C HIS A 42 0.89 13.32 -6.19
N VAL A 43 0.76 14.65 -6.15
CA VAL A 43 0.92 15.50 -7.33
C VAL A 43 2.05 16.50 -7.05
N GLN A 44 3.21 16.28 -7.65
CA GLN A 44 4.42 17.06 -7.40
C GLN A 44 4.76 17.94 -8.61
N PRO A 45 4.94 19.26 -8.44
CA PRO A 45 5.34 20.13 -9.54
C PRO A 45 6.76 19.79 -10.03
N ARG A 46 6.96 19.90 -11.35
CA ARG A 46 8.22 19.72 -12.08
C ARG A 46 8.37 20.83 -13.12
N GLN A 47 9.55 20.95 -13.73
CA GLN A 47 9.86 21.99 -14.71
C GLN A 47 8.84 22.08 -15.87
N PHE A 48 8.28 20.95 -16.30
CA PHE A 48 7.36 20.88 -17.47
C PHE A 48 6.01 20.20 -17.14
N GLY A 49 5.48 20.44 -15.94
CA GLY A 49 4.18 19.91 -15.50
C GLY A 49 4.26 19.28 -14.12
N TRP A 50 3.57 18.16 -13.92
CA TRP A 50 3.48 17.47 -12.63
C TRP A 50 3.84 15.99 -12.77
N GLN A 51 4.47 15.45 -11.74
CA GLN A 51 4.59 14.02 -11.52
C GLN A 51 3.49 13.56 -10.59
N VAL A 52 2.79 12.51 -11.01
CA VAL A 52 1.64 11.97 -10.29
C VAL A 52 1.95 10.55 -9.84
N GLY A 53 1.83 10.26 -8.55
CA GLY A 53 2.01 8.91 -8.00
C GLY A 53 0.80 8.49 -7.17
N LEU A 54 0.45 7.21 -7.23
CA LEU A 54 -0.61 6.62 -6.41
C LEU A 54 0.02 5.65 -5.42
N THR A 55 -0.26 5.86 -4.13
CA THR A 55 0.20 4.96 -3.07
C THR A 55 -0.94 4.60 -2.14
N GLU A 56 -0.86 3.41 -1.59
CA GLU A 56 -1.79 2.89 -0.60
C GLU A 56 -1.07 2.70 0.73
N ARG A 57 -1.82 2.85 1.82
CA ARG A 57 -1.37 2.46 3.17
C ARG A 57 -2.48 1.72 3.92
N THR A 58 -2.24 0.44 4.21
CA THR A 58 -3.06 -0.35 5.13
C THR A 58 -2.44 -0.30 6.52
N SER A 59 -3.27 -0.04 7.54
CA SER A 59 -2.83 0.10 8.93
C SER A 59 -3.73 -0.66 9.88
N PHE A 60 -3.13 -1.34 10.85
CA PHE A 60 -3.82 -2.07 11.92
C PHE A 60 -3.32 -1.58 13.28
N PRO A 61 -4.21 -1.35 14.26
CA PRO A 61 -3.81 -1.11 15.63
C PRO A 61 -3.24 -2.41 16.23
N VAL A 62 -2.21 -2.25 17.05
CA VAL A 62 -1.56 -3.31 17.81
C VAL A 62 -1.45 -2.78 19.24
N LYS A 63 -1.69 -3.64 20.22
CA LYS A 63 -1.49 -3.31 21.64
C LYS A 63 -0.23 -4.00 22.17
N PRO A 64 0.97 -3.47 21.93
CA PRO A 64 2.15 -3.94 22.66
C PRO A 64 2.13 -3.39 24.09
N ASP A 65 1.50 -4.11 25.01
CA ASP A 65 1.51 -4.04 26.50
C ASP A 65 1.44 -2.69 27.25
N VAL A 66 1.64 -1.53 26.63
CA VAL A 66 1.72 -0.23 27.31
C VAL A 66 1.14 0.91 26.47
N ASP A 67 1.22 0.88 25.13
CA ASP A 67 0.66 1.91 24.24
C ASP A 67 0.07 1.32 22.95
N GLU A 68 -1.01 1.92 22.42
CA GLU A 68 -1.56 1.54 21.11
C GLU A 68 -0.60 1.97 19.99
N TYR A 69 0.00 0.99 19.31
CA TYR A 69 0.89 1.20 18.18
C TYR A 69 0.18 0.88 16.87
N VAL A 70 0.34 1.73 15.85
CA VAL A 70 -0.23 1.47 14.52
C VAL A 70 0.82 0.81 13.62
N CYS A 71 0.56 -0.44 13.27
CA CYS A 71 1.37 -1.17 12.31
C CYS A 71 0.89 -0.87 10.88
N SER A 72 1.76 -0.32 10.04
CA SER A 72 1.39 0.11 8.69
C SER A 72 2.25 -0.51 7.59
N PHE A 73 1.61 -0.76 6.47
CA PHE A 73 2.16 -1.34 5.25
C PHE A 73 1.80 -0.39 4.11
N ARG A 74 2.77 -0.15 3.21
CA ARG A 74 2.58 0.79 2.09
C ARG A 74 2.92 0.09 0.80
N THR A 75 2.15 0.36 -0.25
CA THR A 75 2.46 -0.11 -1.59
C THR A 75 2.07 0.92 -2.65
N SER A 76 2.34 0.60 -3.91
CA SER A 76 1.93 1.35 -5.09
C SER A 76 1.63 0.37 -6.22
N PRO A 77 0.90 0.77 -7.27
CA PRO A 77 0.68 -0.08 -8.43
C PRO A 77 1.99 -0.61 -9.03
N HIS A 78 3.02 0.25 -9.14
CA HIS A 78 4.35 -0.15 -9.61
C HIS A 78 5.04 -1.19 -8.71
N SER A 79 4.89 -1.06 -7.39
CA SER A 79 5.46 -2.03 -6.44
C SER A 79 4.78 -3.39 -6.51
N LEU A 80 3.46 -3.44 -6.78
CA LEU A 80 2.72 -4.68 -6.97
C LEU A 80 3.00 -5.31 -8.33
N ASN A 81 3.06 -4.48 -9.39
CA ASN A 81 3.31 -4.89 -10.76
C ASN A 81 4.17 -3.83 -11.49
N PRO A 82 5.46 -4.14 -11.78
CA PRO A 82 6.39 -3.20 -12.41
C PRO A 82 6.02 -2.73 -13.82
N SER A 83 5.00 -3.31 -14.47
CA SER A 83 4.49 -2.80 -15.75
C SER A 83 3.78 -1.45 -15.62
N TRP A 84 3.30 -1.10 -14.42
CA TRP A 84 2.80 0.24 -14.13
C TRP A 84 3.95 1.23 -13.94
N PRO A 85 3.80 2.49 -14.37
CA PRO A 85 4.83 3.50 -14.16
C PRO A 85 4.94 3.85 -12.67
N LEU A 86 6.16 4.16 -12.20
CA LEU A 86 6.38 4.69 -10.85
C LEU A 86 5.62 6.00 -10.63
N ALA A 87 5.53 6.83 -11.66
CA ALA A 87 4.75 8.06 -11.68
C ALA A 87 4.26 8.38 -13.11
N TRP A 88 3.04 8.89 -13.22
CA TRP A 88 2.53 9.48 -14.45
C TRP A 88 3.01 10.91 -14.63
N LYS A 89 3.13 11.35 -15.89
CA LYS A 89 3.44 12.73 -16.23
C LYS A 89 2.16 13.44 -16.66
N LEU A 90 1.79 14.47 -15.92
CA LEU A 90 0.70 15.38 -16.26
C LEU A 90 1.34 16.65 -16.81
N THR A 91 1.29 16.89 -18.11
CA THR A 91 1.95 18.04 -18.77
C THR A 91 1.00 19.21 -19.02
N GLY A 92 -0.29 19.04 -18.72
CA GLY A 92 -1.35 20.02 -18.93
C GLY A 92 -2.70 19.35 -19.19
N PRO A 93 -3.75 20.13 -19.51
CA PRO A 93 -5.12 19.64 -19.66
C PRO A 93 -5.26 18.49 -20.67
N ALA A 94 -4.50 18.51 -21.78
CA ALA A 94 -4.55 17.46 -22.80
C ALA A 94 -4.10 16.08 -22.29
N SER A 95 -3.25 16.03 -21.26
CA SER A 95 -2.77 14.77 -20.66
C SER A 95 -3.69 14.24 -19.56
N LEU A 96 -4.63 15.05 -19.06
CA LEU A 96 -5.49 14.73 -17.93
C LEU A 96 -6.33 13.44 -18.15
N PRO A 97 -6.99 13.22 -19.30
CA PRO A 97 -7.81 12.02 -19.50
C PRO A 97 -6.97 10.73 -19.40
N ARG A 98 -5.80 10.73 -20.04
CA ARG A 98 -4.88 9.58 -20.04
C ARG A 98 -4.35 9.27 -18.64
N VAL A 99 -3.95 10.30 -17.88
CA VAL A 99 -3.47 10.12 -16.49
C VAL A 99 -4.60 9.60 -15.60
N SER A 100 -5.80 10.17 -15.73
CA SER A 100 -6.99 9.78 -14.96
C SER A 100 -7.43 8.34 -15.26
N GLU A 101 -7.41 7.93 -16.52
CA GLU A 101 -7.69 6.54 -16.93
C GLU A 101 -6.61 5.59 -16.39
N GLY A 102 -5.33 5.96 -16.51
CA GLY A 102 -4.22 5.17 -16.00
C GLY A 102 -4.32 4.92 -14.49
N ILE A 103 -4.70 5.93 -13.71
CA ILE A 103 -4.94 5.81 -12.26
C ILE A 103 -6.11 4.87 -11.97
N GLN A 104 -7.23 5.02 -12.69
CA GLN A 104 -8.40 4.16 -12.48
C GLN A 104 -8.11 2.69 -12.78
N ARG A 105 -7.40 2.43 -13.88
CA ARG A 105 -6.98 1.08 -14.26
C ARG A 105 -5.97 0.50 -13.27
N ALA A 106 -4.96 1.26 -12.89
CA ALA A 106 -3.99 0.84 -11.88
C ALA A 106 -4.65 0.51 -10.53
N TYR A 107 -5.70 1.24 -10.16
CA TYR A 107 -6.51 0.86 -9.01
C TYR A 107 -7.28 -0.44 -9.26
N ALA A 108 -8.06 -0.53 -10.33
CA ALA A 108 -8.93 -1.67 -10.58
C ALA A 108 -8.16 -2.99 -10.78
N GLU A 109 -7.02 -2.93 -11.46
CA GLU A 109 -6.20 -4.10 -11.82
C GLU A 109 -5.26 -4.51 -10.69
N GLU A 110 -4.74 -3.58 -9.88
CA GLU A 110 -3.71 -3.89 -8.86
C GLU A 110 -4.14 -3.56 -7.42
N LEU A 111 -4.40 -2.27 -7.12
CA LEU A 111 -4.61 -1.87 -5.73
C LEU A 111 -5.92 -2.39 -5.16
N GLY A 112 -7.01 -2.38 -5.92
CA GLY A 112 -8.32 -2.86 -5.50
C GLY A 112 -8.27 -4.33 -5.04
N PRO A 113 -7.79 -5.26 -5.88
CA PRO A 113 -7.60 -6.66 -5.47
C PRO A 113 -6.70 -6.81 -4.24
N PHE A 114 -5.56 -6.12 -4.21
CA PHE A 114 -4.65 -6.14 -3.06
C PHE A 114 -5.33 -5.64 -1.78
N LEU A 115 -6.07 -4.54 -1.85
CA LEU A 115 -6.79 -3.92 -0.74
C LEU A 115 -7.88 -4.83 -0.18
N GLU A 116 -8.60 -5.56 -1.02
CA GLU A 116 -9.59 -6.53 -0.57
C GLU A 116 -8.93 -7.75 0.08
N GLN A 117 -7.83 -8.26 -0.49
CA GLN A 117 -7.06 -9.37 0.09
C GLN A 117 -6.48 -8.98 1.47
N THR A 118 -6.02 -7.75 1.62
CA THR A 118 -5.30 -7.27 2.81
C THR A 118 -6.17 -6.48 3.79
N ARG A 119 -7.50 -6.52 3.65
CA ARG A 119 -8.45 -5.82 4.54
C ARG A 119 -8.52 -6.37 5.98
N THR A 120 -7.88 -7.51 6.25
CA THR A 120 -7.82 -8.12 7.59
C THR A 120 -6.36 -8.47 7.94
N PRO A 121 -6.02 -8.58 9.24
CA PRO A 121 -4.69 -9.01 9.66
C PRO A 121 -4.33 -10.39 9.07
N ASP A 122 -5.25 -11.35 9.11
CA ASP A 122 -5.07 -12.67 8.50
C ASP A 122 -4.82 -12.59 6.98
N GLY A 123 -5.64 -11.82 6.27
CA GLY A 123 -5.47 -11.57 4.83
C GLY A 123 -4.09 -11.03 4.47
N LEU A 124 -3.63 -10.02 5.23
CA LEU A 124 -2.30 -9.46 5.06
C LEU A 124 -1.19 -10.46 5.41
N LEU A 125 -1.34 -11.23 6.49
CA LEU A 125 -0.34 -12.22 6.91
C LEU A 125 -0.24 -13.37 5.90
N ARG A 126 -1.36 -13.82 5.33
CA ARG A 126 -1.39 -14.77 4.23
C ARG A 126 -0.61 -14.22 3.03
N TRP A 127 -0.89 -12.98 2.64
CA TRP A 127 -0.20 -12.33 1.52
C TRP A 127 1.31 -12.15 1.78
N LEU A 128 1.72 -11.72 2.98
CA LEU A 128 3.14 -11.56 3.35
C LEU A 128 3.94 -12.87 3.29
N ARG A 129 3.26 -14.02 3.39
CA ARG A 129 3.89 -15.33 3.25
C ARG A 129 4.05 -15.79 1.81
N GLU A 130 3.44 -15.11 0.83
CA GLU A 130 3.68 -15.37 -0.59
C GLU A 130 5.16 -15.12 -0.96
N ALA A 131 5.57 -15.63 -2.12
CA ALA A 131 6.88 -15.34 -2.68
C ALA A 131 6.96 -13.84 -3.04
N ASP A 132 8.09 -13.22 -2.74
CA ASP A 132 8.40 -11.80 -3.07
C ASP A 132 7.48 -10.73 -2.46
N ALA A 133 6.44 -11.08 -1.69
CA ALA A 133 5.52 -10.13 -1.09
C ALA A 133 6.21 -8.96 -0.35
N PRO A 134 7.29 -9.17 0.44
CA PRO A 134 7.98 -8.06 1.11
C PRO A 134 8.64 -7.06 0.15
N LEU A 135 9.05 -7.51 -1.05
CA LEU A 135 9.63 -6.64 -2.09
C LEU A 135 8.59 -5.74 -2.74
N ARG A 136 7.31 -6.14 -2.68
CA ARG A 136 6.17 -5.40 -3.23
C ARG A 136 5.63 -4.35 -2.26
N LEU A 137 6.28 -4.16 -1.12
CA LEU A 137 5.97 -3.13 -0.13
C LEU A 137 7.04 -2.04 -0.11
N ILE A 138 6.60 -0.79 -0.03
CA ILE A 138 7.47 0.38 0.09
C ILE A 138 8.00 0.43 1.53
N SER A 139 9.24 -0.01 1.72
CA SER A 139 9.89 -0.10 3.02
C SER A 139 11.40 0.16 2.90
N PRO A 140 12.04 0.79 3.91
CA PRO A 140 13.49 1.00 3.90
C PRO A 140 14.29 -0.31 4.06
N SER A 141 13.64 -1.41 4.41
CA SER A 141 14.25 -2.74 4.49
C SER A 141 13.23 -3.81 4.10
N ILE A 142 13.71 -4.83 3.39
CA ILE A 142 12.91 -5.97 2.92
C ILE A 142 12.33 -6.77 4.09
N THR A 143 13.04 -6.85 5.23
CA THR A 143 12.58 -7.63 6.39
C THR A 143 11.64 -6.85 7.31
N ARG A 144 11.60 -5.52 7.20
CA ARG A 144 10.78 -4.67 8.09
C ARG A 144 9.27 -4.96 7.99
N PRO A 145 8.67 -5.18 6.81
CA PRO A 145 7.27 -5.61 6.72
C PRO A 145 7.01 -6.96 7.40
N LEU A 146 7.93 -7.93 7.27
CA LEU A 146 7.81 -9.23 7.93
C LEU A 146 7.84 -9.09 9.46
N ARG A 147 8.77 -8.29 9.98
CA ARG A 147 8.88 -7.99 11.42
C ARG A 147 7.61 -7.30 11.94
N ARG A 148 7.03 -6.39 11.16
CA ARG A 148 5.74 -5.77 11.43
C ARG A 148 4.59 -6.78 11.41
N GLY A 149 4.63 -7.73 10.48
CA GLY A 149 3.69 -8.85 10.43
C GLY A 149 3.71 -9.70 11.71
N LEU A 150 4.87 -9.90 12.33
CA LEU A 150 4.93 -10.64 13.61
C LEU A 150 4.04 -10.02 14.70
N TRP A 151 3.93 -8.69 14.76
CA TRP A 151 3.04 -8.00 15.71
C TRP A 151 1.56 -8.20 15.38
N LEU A 152 1.22 -8.46 14.12
CA LEU A 152 -0.16 -8.73 13.73
C LEU A 152 -0.60 -10.15 14.03
N THR A 153 0.32 -11.07 14.34
CA THR A 153 -0.03 -12.46 14.64
C THR A 153 -0.88 -12.58 15.91
N ASP A 154 -0.86 -11.58 16.78
CA ASP A 154 -1.71 -11.54 17.98
C ASP A 154 -3.20 -11.35 17.65
N HIS A 155 -3.53 -10.94 16.41
CA HIS A 155 -4.90 -10.88 15.89
C HIS A 155 -5.40 -12.22 15.35
N LEU A 156 -4.55 -13.25 15.24
CA LEU A 156 -4.94 -14.57 14.73
C LEU A 156 -5.53 -15.46 15.83
N PRO A 157 -6.30 -16.50 15.45
CA PRO A 157 -6.65 -17.61 16.35
C PRO A 157 -5.39 -18.24 16.95
N VAL A 158 -5.43 -18.60 18.24
CA VAL A 158 -4.27 -19.11 18.99
C VAL A 158 -3.59 -20.30 18.29
N GLN A 159 -4.38 -21.18 17.66
CA GLN A 159 -3.85 -22.36 16.98
C GLN A 159 -2.96 -22.01 15.77
N GLU A 160 -3.19 -20.87 15.12
CA GLU A 160 -2.48 -20.46 13.90
C GLU A 160 -1.26 -19.59 14.19
N ARG A 161 -1.22 -18.91 15.35
CA ARG A 161 -0.17 -17.93 15.71
C ARG A 161 1.23 -18.52 15.61
N ALA A 162 1.43 -19.71 16.16
CA ALA A 162 2.75 -20.32 16.23
C ALA A 162 3.31 -20.61 14.83
N ALA A 163 2.49 -21.19 13.96
CA ALA A 163 2.86 -21.51 12.58
C ALA A 163 3.17 -20.23 11.78
N VAL A 164 2.28 -19.23 11.80
CA VAL A 164 2.50 -17.98 11.05
C VAL A 164 3.73 -17.22 11.58
N ARG A 165 3.95 -17.18 12.90
CA ARG A 165 5.17 -16.58 13.48
C ARG A 165 6.43 -17.31 13.05
N HIS A 166 6.40 -18.63 12.97
CA HIS A 166 7.51 -19.45 12.51
C HIS A 166 7.85 -19.13 11.04
N ASP A 167 6.85 -19.20 10.15
CA ASP A 167 7.01 -18.90 8.71
C ASP A 167 7.66 -17.53 8.47
N LEU A 168 7.16 -16.50 9.16
CA LEU A 168 7.67 -15.13 9.03
C LEU A 168 9.11 -15.01 9.54
N ARG A 169 9.45 -15.69 10.66
CA ARG A 169 10.81 -15.68 11.21
C ARG A 169 11.79 -16.39 10.29
N GLU A 170 11.42 -17.54 9.74
CA GLU A 170 12.26 -18.24 8.77
C GLU A 170 12.53 -17.39 7.53
N LYS A 171 11.50 -16.74 6.98
CA LYS A 171 11.68 -15.79 5.86
C LYS A 171 12.66 -14.66 6.19
N ILE A 172 12.56 -14.07 7.39
CA ILE A 172 13.50 -13.03 7.83
C ILE A 172 14.93 -13.57 7.84
N LEU A 173 15.15 -14.74 8.45
CA LEU A 173 16.48 -15.35 8.54
C LEU A 173 17.07 -15.65 7.15
N LEU A 174 16.27 -16.18 6.23
CA LEU A 174 16.70 -16.47 4.87
C LEU A 174 17.13 -15.21 4.11
N ILE A 175 16.35 -14.12 4.22
CA ILE A 175 16.69 -12.84 3.59
C ILE A 175 17.99 -12.28 4.18
N GLU A 176 18.14 -12.30 5.50
CA GLU A 176 19.34 -11.81 6.19
C GLU A 176 20.59 -12.63 5.82
N GLN A 177 20.46 -13.95 5.68
CA GLN A 177 21.56 -14.81 5.21
C GLN A 177 22.00 -14.48 3.78
N VAL A 178 21.05 -14.24 2.87
CA VAL A 178 21.36 -13.86 1.48
C VAL A 178 22.03 -12.48 1.44
N MET A 179 21.53 -11.50 2.20
CA MET A 179 22.11 -10.17 2.26
C MET A 179 23.54 -10.19 2.81
N ASN A 180 23.80 -10.97 3.87
CA ASN A 180 25.13 -11.08 4.48
C ASN A 180 26.15 -11.81 3.60
N ARG A 181 25.73 -12.66 2.67
CA ARG A 181 26.63 -13.32 1.71
C ARG A 181 27.05 -12.41 0.55
N ASN A 182 26.28 -11.35 0.30
CA ASN A 182 26.49 -10.42 -0.80
C ASN A 182 27.05 -9.05 -0.34
N SER A 183 27.41 -8.94 0.94
CA SER A 183 28.02 -7.75 1.56
C SER A 183 29.51 -7.96 1.78
#